data_AF-A0A9D4T390-F1
#
_entry.id   AF-A0A9D4T390-F1
#
_cell.length_a   1.000
_cell.length_b   1.000
_cell.length_c   1.000
_cell.angle_alpha   90.00
_cell.angle_beta   90.00
_cell.angle_gamma   90.00
#
_symmetry.space_group_name_H-M   'P 1'
#
loop_
_entity.id
_entity.type
_entity.pdbx_description
1 polymer ?
#
loop_
_entity_poly.entity_id
_entity_poly.type
_entity_poly.pdbx_seq_one_letter_code
_entity_poly.pdbx_strand_id
1 'polypeptide(L)'
;MYKWAHAVKTQVCEEETEQRRRAMEDKSTLLTYRTHKADIGMEPLYDNSGGSALLFEARAGALRTLGYRRRFDTSADVARAICRICGTEEEATEHLVLRCADLCPGHVEGTTFPLALGFRGDTERSTADERYTCHPDQYLPRHSEPAVCAIEDSDEEA
;
A
#
# COMPACT_ATOMS: atom_id res chain seq x y z
N MET A 1 -18.86 32.32 8.16
CA MET A 1 -19.09 31.89 6.77
C MET A 1 -18.65 30.43 6.54
N TYR A 2 -18.95 29.52 7.49
CA TYR A 2 -18.38 28.14 7.54
C TYR A 2 -19.44 27.03 7.58
N LYS A 3 -20.73 27.36 7.85
CA LYS A 3 -21.80 26.38 8.02
C LYS A 3 -22.22 25.70 6.71
N TRP A 4 -22.26 26.46 5.62
CA TRP A 4 -22.68 25.93 4.32
C TRP A 4 -21.60 25.03 3.70
N ALA A 5 -20.33 25.43 3.81
CA ALA A 5 -19.21 24.60 3.36
C ALA A 5 -19.16 23.24 4.08
N HIS A 6 -19.36 23.23 5.41
CA HIS A 6 -19.44 21.98 6.16
C HIS A 6 -20.64 21.13 5.72
N ALA A 7 -21.83 21.74 5.61
CA ALA A 7 -23.05 21.02 5.20
C ALA A 7 -22.91 20.37 3.81
N VAL A 8 -22.34 21.09 2.84
CA VAL A 8 -22.08 20.56 1.49
C VAL A 8 -21.09 19.40 1.54
N LYS A 9 -20.00 19.53 2.31
CA LYS A 9 -18.99 18.47 2.43
C LYS A 9 -19.55 17.21 3.10
N THR A 10 -20.35 17.36 4.16
CA THR A 10 -21.07 16.24 4.78
C THR A 10 -21.96 15.53 3.77
N GLN A 11 -22.75 16.29 2.99
CA GLN A 11 -23.64 15.73 1.98
C GLN A 11 -22.88 14.97 0.89
N VAL A 12 -21.73 15.49 0.43
CA VAL A 12 -20.87 14.81 -0.56
C VAL A 12 -20.35 13.49 0.01
N CYS A 13 -19.84 13.48 1.25
CA CYS A 13 -19.32 12.26 1.86
C CYS A 13 -20.39 11.19 2.07
N GLU A 14 -21.63 11.58 2.43
CA GLU A 14 -22.76 10.66 2.55
C GLU A 14 -23.11 10.03 1.20
N GLU A 15 -23.19 10.83 0.13
CA GLU A 15 -23.50 10.34 -1.21
C GLU A 15 -22.39 9.43 -1.77
N GLU A 16 -21.11 9.79 -1.60
CA GLU A 16 -19.97 8.96 -2.00
C GLU A 16 -19.97 7.61 -1.28
N THR A 17 -20.29 7.62 0.02
CA THR A 17 -20.37 6.40 0.84
C THR A 17 -21.48 5.48 0.34
N GLU A 18 -22.67 6.02 0.09
CA GLU A 18 -23.81 5.26 -0.41
C GLU A 18 -23.59 4.73 -1.83
N GLN A 19 -23.01 5.56 -2.72
CA GLN A 19 -22.65 5.14 -4.07
C GLN A 19 -21.65 3.99 -4.04
N ARG A 20 -20.61 4.07 -3.19
CA ARG A 20 -19.65 2.97 -3.01
C ARG A 20 -20.34 1.71 -2.49
N ARG A 21 -21.21 1.82 -1.50
CA ARG A 21 -21.95 0.67 -0.94
C ARG A 21 -22.74 -0.05 -2.03
N ARG A 22 -23.54 0.68 -2.82
CA ARG A 22 -24.31 0.12 -3.94
C ARG A 22 -23.43 -0.56 -4.98
N ALA A 23 -22.34 0.09 -5.39
CA ALA A 23 -21.40 -0.47 -6.36
C ALA A 23 -20.69 -1.74 -5.86
N MET A 24 -20.45 -1.85 -4.55
CA MET A 24 -19.90 -3.07 -3.93
C MET A 24 -20.96 -4.17 -3.76
N GLU A 25 -22.23 -3.83 -3.58
CA GLU A 25 -23.31 -4.79 -3.45
C GLU A 25 -23.62 -5.51 -4.75
N ASP A 26 -23.57 -4.78 -5.87
CA ASP A 26 -23.76 -5.29 -7.23
C ASP A 26 -22.71 -6.34 -7.62
N LYS A 27 -21.51 -6.27 -7.04
CA LYS A 27 -20.38 -7.15 -7.37
C LYS A 27 -20.21 -8.26 -6.32
N SER A 28 -20.64 -9.48 -6.65
CA SER A 28 -20.49 -10.65 -5.78
C SER A 28 -19.03 -10.96 -5.41
N THR A 29 -18.08 -10.69 -6.31
CA THR A 29 -16.64 -10.86 -6.10
C THR A 29 -16.07 -9.96 -5.00
N LEU A 30 -16.79 -8.90 -4.62
CA LEU A 30 -16.38 -7.97 -3.56
C LEU A 30 -16.90 -8.35 -2.17
N LEU A 31 -17.49 -9.53 -1.99
CA LEU A 31 -18.04 -9.98 -0.70
C LEU A 31 -17.02 -9.84 0.45
N THR A 32 -15.81 -10.37 0.29
CA THR A 32 -14.76 -10.27 1.32
C THR A 32 -14.38 -8.81 1.58
N TYR A 33 -14.22 -8.02 0.52
CA TYR A 33 -13.83 -6.62 0.64
C TYR A 33 -14.89 -5.80 1.39
N ARG A 34 -16.17 -5.89 1.02
CA ARG A 34 -17.25 -5.15 1.68
C ARG A 34 -17.49 -5.61 3.11
N THR A 35 -17.19 -6.87 3.43
CA THR A 35 -17.31 -7.41 4.80
C THR A 35 -16.24 -6.83 5.72
N HIS A 36 -15.06 -6.49 5.20
CA HIS A 36 -13.92 -6.09 6.02
C HIS A 36 -13.47 -4.63 5.86
N LYS A 37 -13.84 -3.93 4.77
CA LYS A 37 -13.50 -2.52 4.52
C LYS A 37 -14.71 -1.63 4.78
N ALA A 38 -14.88 -1.23 6.04
CA ALA A 38 -16.02 -0.45 6.52
C ALA A 38 -16.11 0.95 5.88
N ASP A 39 -15.01 1.70 5.86
CA ASP A 39 -15.01 3.12 5.47
C ASP A 39 -14.16 3.41 4.22
N ILE A 40 -14.43 4.55 3.57
CA ILE A 40 -13.57 5.11 2.51
C ILE A 40 -12.44 5.87 3.20
N GLY A 41 -11.22 5.37 3.08
CA GLY A 41 -10.08 6.03 3.70
C GLY A 41 -8.76 5.34 3.41
N MET A 42 -7.69 6.07 3.75
CA MET A 42 -6.33 5.55 3.75
C MET A 42 -6.21 4.39 4.75
N GLU A 43 -5.35 3.44 4.43
CA GLU A 43 -5.07 2.33 5.35
C GLU A 43 -4.01 2.80 6.36
N PRO A 44 -4.27 2.71 7.68
CA PRO A 44 -3.34 3.22 8.71
C PRO A 44 -1.99 2.49 8.72
N LEU A 45 -1.90 1.34 8.05
CA LEU A 45 -0.67 0.60 7.85
C LEU A 45 0.34 1.33 6.95
N TYR A 46 -0.13 2.18 6.04
CA TYR A 46 0.72 2.88 5.08
C TYR A 46 0.58 4.40 5.26
N ASP A 47 1.70 5.06 5.56
CA ASP A 47 1.78 6.51 5.78
C ASP A 47 2.27 7.28 4.54
N ASN A 48 2.33 6.61 3.37
CA ASN A 48 2.92 7.11 2.12
C ASN A 48 4.41 7.51 2.22
N SER A 49 5.11 7.10 3.28
CA SER A 49 6.57 7.22 3.34
C SER A 49 7.24 6.20 2.41
N GLY A 50 8.53 6.41 2.12
CA GLY A 50 9.35 5.39 1.44
C GLY A 50 9.38 4.05 2.19
N GLY A 51 9.31 4.07 3.52
CA GLY A 51 9.21 2.86 4.34
C GLY A 51 7.90 2.09 4.09
N SER A 52 6.76 2.79 4.00
CA SER A 52 5.48 2.16 3.66
C SER A 52 5.44 1.58 2.25
N ALA A 53 6.13 2.21 1.29
CA ALA A 53 6.29 1.66 -0.06
C ALA A 53 7.10 0.36 -0.05
N LEU A 54 8.21 0.31 0.70
CA LEU A 54 9.00 -0.93 0.86
C LEU A 54 8.21 -2.02 1.58
N LEU A 55 7.44 -1.67 2.62
CA LEU A 55 6.55 -2.60 3.32
C LEU A 55 5.47 -3.15 2.38
N PHE A 56 4.89 -2.30 1.54
CA PHE A 56 3.92 -2.71 0.53
C PHE A 56 4.53 -3.72 -0.45
N GLU A 57 5.71 -3.43 -0.99
CA GLU A 57 6.42 -4.36 -1.88
C GLU A 57 6.72 -5.70 -1.19
N ALA A 58 7.16 -5.67 0.06
CA ALA A 58 7.42 -6.87 0.84
C ALA A 58 6.16 -7.71 1.07
N ARG A 59 5.04 -7.07 1.45
CA ARG A 59 3.73 -7.72 1.62
C ARG A 59 3.18 -8.31 0.32
N ALA A 60 3.42 -7.65 -0.81
CA ALA A 60 3.01 -8.12 -2.12
C ALA A 60 3.92 -9.22 -2.69
N GLY A 61 5.04 -9.54 -2.02
CA GLY A 61 6.04 -10.48 -2.55
C GLY A 61 6.82 -9.92 -3.74
N ALA A 62 6.86 -8.59 -3.88
CA ALA A 62 7.46 -7.86 -5.00
C ALA A 62 8.68 -7.02 -4.60
N LEU A 63 9.15 -7.14 -3.35
CA LEU A 63 10.34 -6.42 -2.88
C LEU A 63 11.55 -6.76 -3.77
N ARG A 64 12.19 -5.71 -4.28
CA ARG A 64 13.24 -5.79 -5.31
C ARG A 64 14.61 -6.22 -4.75
N THR A 65 14.62 -7.33 -4.04
CA THR A 65 15.86 -7.90 -3.49
C THR A 65 16.74 -8.50 -4.58
N LEU A 66 18.05 -8.63 -4.32
CA LEU A 66 18.93 -9.34 -5.25
C LEU A 66 18.53 -10.80 -5.42
N GLY A 67 18.04 -11.46 -4.36
CA GLY A 67 17.51 -12.83 -4.46
C GLY A 67 16.35 -12.94 -5.45
N TYR A 68 15.46 -11.94 -5.50
CA TYR A 68 14.41 -11.85 -6.52
C TYR A 68 15.00 -11.57 -7.91
N ARG A 69 15.89 -10.57 -8.03
CA ARG A 69 16.50 -10.16 -9.30
C ARG A 69 17.33 -11.24 -9.97
N ARG A 70 17.96 -12.13 -9.20
CA ARG A 70 18.78 -13.25 -9.69
C ARG A 70 18.04 -14.19 -10.65
N ARG A 71 16.70 -14.18 -10.62
CA ARG A 71 15.86 -14.93 -11.57
C ARG A 71 15.92 -14.38 -13.00
N PHE A 72 16.28 -13.11 -13.16
CA PHE A 72 16.23 -12.37 -14.42
C PHE A 72 17.59 -11.78 -14.84
N ASP A 73 18.54 -11.69 -13.90
CA ASP A 73 19.84 -11.05 -14.09
C ASP A 73 20.96 -11.99 -13.62
N THR A 74 21.83 -12.37 -14.57
CA THR A 74 22.93 -13.32 -14.37
C THR A 74 24.28 -12.64 -14.13
N SER A 75 24.30 -11.32 -13.99
CA SER A 75 25.51 -10.58 -13.60
C SER A 75 26.10 -11.13 -12.30
N ALA A 76 27.43 -11.13 -12.19
CA ALA A 76 28.11 -11.79 -11.07
C ALA A 76 27.73 -11.18 -9.70
N ASP A 77 27.44 -9.89 -9.66
CA ASP A 77 26.98 -9.18 -8.47
C ASP A 77 25.58 -9.63 -8.03
N VAL A 78 24.62 -9.73 -8.97
CA VAL A 78 23.26 -10.20 -8.66
C VAL A 78 23.23 -11.70 -8.40
N ALA A 79 24.05 -12.48 -9.11
CA ALA A 79 24.13 -13.93 -8.94
C ALA A 79 24.62 -14.34 -7.54
N ARG A 80 25.44 -13.52 -6.87
CA ARG A 80 25.82 -13.77 -5.47
C ARG A 80 24.70 -13.44 -4.50
N ALA A 81 23.81 -12.53 -4.88
CA ALA A 81 22.68 -12.07 -4.09
C ALA A 81 23.03 -11.68 -2.66
N ILE A 82 24.24 -11.17 -2.40
CA ILE A 82 24.68 -10.77 -1.06
C ILE A 82 23.99 -9.45 -0.71
N CYS A 83 23.45 -9.35 0.50
CA CYS A 83 22.78 -8.16 1.00
C CYS A 83 23.65 -6.92 0.82
N ARG A 84 23.11 -5.92 0.12
CA ARG A 84 23.79 -4.64 -0.11
C ARG A 84 23.94 -3.77 1.14
N ILE A 85 23.26 -4.13 2.22
CA ILE A 85 23.26 -3.39 3.48
C ILE A 85 24.32 -3.99 4.40
N CYS A 86 24.20 -5.27 4.77
CA CYS A 86 25.13 -5.90 5.71
C CYS A 86 26.32 -6.61 5.07
N GLY A 87 26.30 -6.88 3.76
CA GLY A 87 27.39 -7.53 3.04
C GLY A 87 27.68 -8.98 3.43
N THR A 88 26.86 -9.60 4.30
CA THR A 88 27.16 -10.90 4.92
C THR A 88 26.18 -12.00 4.53
N GLU A 89 24.87 -11.75 4.64
CA GLU A 89 23.82 -12.70 4.32
C GLU A 89 23.25 -12.50 2.90
N GLU A 90 22.43 -13.44 2.43
CA GLU A 90 21.67 -13.29 1.19
C GLU A 90 20.61 -12.18 1.33
N GLU A 91 20.50 -11.32 0.31
CA GLU A 91 19.47 -10.30 0.17
C GLU A 91 18.11 -10.96 -0.16
N ALA A 92 17.46 -11.48 0.87
CA ALA A 92 16.10 -11.99 0.83
C ALA A 92 15.15 -11.05 1.59
N THR A 93 13.86 -11.07 1.24
CA THR A 93 12.84 -10.26 1.94
C THR A 93 12.84 -10.56 3.44
N GLU A 94 12.93 -11.84 3.82
CA GLU A 94 12.97 -12.24 5.23
C GLU A 94 14.23 -11.73 5.94
N HIS A 95 15.39 -11.74 5.26
CA HIS A 95 16.61 -11.16 5.83
C HIS A 95 16.43 -9.66 6.08
N LEU A 96 15.96 -8.90 5.09
CA LEU A 96 15.75 -7.45 5.21
C LEU A 96 14.72 -7.10 6.28
N VAL A 97 13.64 -7.88 6.40
CA VAL A 97 12.54 -7.58 7.33
C VAL A 97 12.85 -8.02 8.77
N LEU A 98 13.57 -9.14 8.96
CA LEU A 98 13.71 -9.76 10.29
C LEU A 98 15.13 -9.89 10.82
N ARG A 99 16.17 -9.80 10.00
CA ARG A 99 17.53 -10.23 10.40
C ARG A 99 18.63 -9.24 10.10
N CYS A 100 18.45 -8.33 9.16
CA CYS A 100 19.50 -7.40 8.76
C CYS A 100 19.89 -6.49 9.92
N ALA A 101 21.04 -6.78 10.54
CA ALA A 101 21.53 -6.05 11.71
C ALA A 101 21.96 -4.61 11.39
N ASP A 102 22.35 -4.37 10.13
CA ASP A 102 22.82 -3.07 9.66
C ASP A 102 21.68 -2.19 9.08
N LEU A 103 20.44 -2.70 9.05
CA LEU A 103 19.28 -1.91 8.64
C LEU A 103 18.83 -0.99 9.79
N CYS A 104 18.57 0.28 9.49
CA CYS A 104 18.10 1.27 10.45
C CYS A 104 16.76 1.89 10.00
N PRO A 105 15.73 1.91 10.86
CA PRO A 105 15.68 1.33 12.20
C PRO A 105 15.82 -0.20 12.16
N GLY A 106 16.41 -0.76 13.23
CA GLY A 106 16.55 -2.21 13.37
C GLY A 106 15.20 -2.92 13.47
N HIS A 107 15.21 -4.22 13.20
CA HIS A 107 14.02 -5.06 13.35
C HIS A 107 13.67 -5.25 14.84
N VAL A 108 12.40 -5.50 15.12
CA VAL A 108 11.94 -5.82 16.47
C VAL A 108 12.22 -7.31 16.74
N GLU A 109 13.00 -7.62 17.77
CA GLU A 109 13.30 -9.00 18.16
C GLU A 109 12.03 -9.77 18.53
N GLY A 110 11.99 -11.06 18.19
CA GLY A 110 10.85 -11.94 18.48
C GLY A 110 9.66 -11.80 17.54
N THR A 111 9.72 -10.91 16.54
CA THR A 111 8.65 -10.75 15.54
C THR A 111 8.70 -11.88 14.50
N THR A 112 7.55 -12.48 14.19
CA THR A 112 7.45 -13.44 13.09
C THR A 112 7.34 -12.72 11.74
N PHE A 113 7.69 -13.40 10.64
CA PHE A 113 7.65 -12.80 9.31
C PHE A 113 6.25 -12.25 8.93
N PRO A 114 5.14 -12.97 9.16
CA PRO A 114 3.81 -12.43 8.90
C PRO A 114 3.49 -11.18 9.74
N LEU A 115 3.87 -11.18 11.03
CA LEU A 115 3.63 -10.05 11.92
C LEU A 115 4.45 -8.82 11.50
N ALA A 116 5.70 -9.00 11.12
CA ALA A 116 6.57 -7.91 10.64
C ALA A 116 6.06 -7.30 9.32
N LEU A 117 5.45 -8.12 8.47
CA LEU A 117 4.73 -7.66 7.28
C LEU A 117 3.37 -7.02 7.62
N GLY A 118 2.93 -7.02 8.88
CA GLY A 118 1.65 -6.43 9.31
C GLY A 118 0.43 -7.31 9.03
N PHE A 119 0.61 -8.62 8.85
CA PHE A 119 -0.51 -9.57 8.87
C PHE A 119 -0.86 -9.83 10.34
N ARG A 120 -2.06 -9.41 10.74
CA ARG A 120 -2.58 -9.75 12.07
C ARG A 120 -3.08 -11.19 12.05
N GLY A 121 -2.83 -11.93 13.13
CA GLY A 121 -3.61 -13.14 13.40
C GLY A 121 -5.08 -12.78 13.67
N ASP A 122 -5.96 -13.78 13.72
CA ASP A 122 -7.41 -13.58 13.93
C ASP A 122 -7.78 -12.87 15.24
N THR A 123 -6.79 -12.63 16.11
CA THR A 123 -6.92 -11.99 17.41
C THR A 123 -6.30 -10.59 17.36
N GLU A 124 -7.10 -9.60 17.73
CA GLU A 124 -6.71 -8.20 18.01
C GLU A 124 -6.62 -7.27 16.79
N ARG A 125 -7.82 -6.77 16.44
CA ARG A 125 -8.02 -5.51 15.73
C ARG A 125 -7.51 -4.38 16.65
N SER A 126 -6.49 -3.63 16.22
CA SER A 126 -6.14 -2.38 16.91
C SER A 126 -7.34 -1.46 16.86
N THR A 127 -7.87 -1.11 18.02
CA THR A 127 -8.70 0.07 18.25
C THR A 127 -7.82 1.31 18.19
N ALA A 128 -7.13 1.53 17.07
CA ALA A 128 -6.50 2.82 16.81
C ALA A 128 -7.63 3.78 16.42
N ASP A 129 -8.26 4.31 17.48
CA ASP A 129 -9.26 5.36 17.45
C ASP A 129 -8.59 6.70 17.16
N GLU A 130 -8.07 6.84 15.94
CA GLU A 130 -8.10 8.11 15.23
C GLU A 130 -8.82 7.83 13.93
N ARG A 131 -10.15 7.72 14.07
CA ARG A 131 -11.09 7.64 12.95
C ARG A 131 -10.77 8.77 12.00
N TYR A 132 -10.15 8.43 10.87
CA TYR A 132 -10.18 9.28 9.71
C TYR A 132 -11.60 9.20 9.13
N THR A 133 -12.52 9.91 9.78
CA THR A 133 -13.77 10.32 9.14
C THR A 133 -13.40 11.13 7.91
N CYS A 134 -14.24 11.06 6.88
CA CYS A 134 -14.15 11.87 5.67
C CYS A 134 -14.07 13.34 6.10
N HIS A 135 -12.86 13.85 6.36
CA HIS A 135 -12.73 15.14 7.01
C HIS A 135 -12.99 16.16 5.93
N PRO A 136 -13.96 17.08 6.12
CA PRO A 136 -14.35 18.05 5.12
C PRO A 136 -13.14 18.76 4.48
N ASP A 137 -12.06 18.97 5.22
CA ASP A 137 -10.88 19.73 4.76
C ASP A 137 -9.79 18.92 4.05
N GLN A 138 -9.95 17.61 3.81
CA GLN A 138 -8.99 16.83 2.99
C GLN A 138 -9.32 16.78 1.50
N TYR A 139 -10.44 17.36 1.09
CA TYR A 139 -10.67 17.73 -0.30
C TYR A 139 -9.75 18.92 -0.65
N LEU A 140 -8.44 18.67 -0.75
CA LEU A 140 -7.58 19.55 -1.52
C LEU A 140 -7.98 19.40 -2.99
N PRO A 141 -8.10 20.50 -3.75
CA PRO A 141 -8.43 20.42 -5.16
C PRO A 141 -7.39 19.52 -5.84
N ARG A 142 -7.85 18.45 -6.52
CA ARG A 142 -7.01 17.82 -7.54
C ARG A 142 -6.66 18.95 -8.50
N HIS A 143 -5.40 19.40 -8.49
CA HIS A 143 -4.92 20.32 -9.50
C HIS A 143 -5.29 19.71 -10.85
N SER A 144 -6.05 20.49 -11.61
CA SER A 144 -6.58 20.15 -12.91
C SER A 144 -5.44 20.04 -13.90
N GLU A 145 -4.82 18.87 -14.00
CA GLU A 145 -4.09 18.50 -15.20
C GLU A 145 -4.72 17.21 -15.74
N PRO A 146 -5.32 17.24 -16.93
CA PRO A 146 -5.88 16.03 -17.53
C PRO A 146 -4.73 15.07 -17.84
N ALA A 147 -4.85 13.83 -17.37
CA ALA A 147 -4.02 12.74 -17.83
C ALA A 147 -4.33 12.51 -19.32
N VAL A 148 -3.51 13.09 -20.20
CA VAL A 148 -3.53 12.79 -21.63
C VAL A 148 -2.86 11.43 -21.81
N CYS A 149 -3.67 10.37 -21.86
CA CYS A 149 -3.22 9.09 -22.39
C CYS A 149 -3.08 9.26 -23.91
N ALA A 150 -1.86 9.53 -24.37
CA ALA A 150 -1.53 9.42 -25.79
C ALA A 150 -1.61 7.93 -26.17
N ILE A 151 -2.63 7.56 -26.94
CA ILE A 151 -2.67 6.31 -27.69
C ILE A 151 -2.16 6.71 -29.07
N GLU A 152 -0.94 6.29 -29.41
CA GLU A 152 -0.39 6.43 -30.74
C GLU A 152 -1.06 5.38 -31.64
N ASP A 153 -2.09 5.76 -32.39
CA ASP A 153 -2.61 4.95 -33.48
C ASP A 153 -1.58 4.96 -34.61
N SER A 154 -0.86 3.84 -34.75
CA SER A 154 0.01 3.59 -35.90
C SER A 154 -0.85 3.04 -37.04
N ASP A 155 -1.14 3.88 -38.03
CA ASP A 155 -1.72 3.49 -39.30
C ASP A 155 -0.69 2.69 -40.11
N GLU A 156 -0.91 1.38 -40.25
CA GLU A 156 -0.21 0.51 -41.18
C GLU A 156 -1.17 0.21 -42.34
N GLU A 157 -1.21 1.11 -43.33
CA GLU A 157 -1.89 0.90 -44.61
C GLU A 157 -0.88 0.30 -45.61
N ALA A 158 -1.26 -0.80 -46.25
CA ALA A 158 -0.57 -1.47 -47.35
C ALA A 158 -1.37 -1.33 -48.65
#